data_AF-A0A1M5PUU0-F1
#
_entry.id   AF-A0A1M5PUU0-F1
#
_cell.length_a   1.000
_cell.length_b   1.000
_cell.length_c   1.000
_cell.angle_alpha   90.00
_cell.angle_beta   90.00
_cell.angle_gamma   90.00
#
_symmetry.space_group_name_H-M   'P 1'
#
loop_
_entity.id
_entity.type
_entity.pdbx_description
1 polymer ?
#
loop_
_entity_poly.entity_id
_entity_poly.type
_entity_poly.pdbx_seq_one_letter_code
_entity_poly.pdbx_strand_id
1 'polypeptide(L)' 'MTGEQSRTLGIGDRVCWRNDQADRGTVTETNWAGVTIKWDNRSQQATQHNDMGQVERVPVKPI' A
#
# COMPACT_ATOMS: atom_id res chain seq x y z
N MET A 1 -2.35 3.59 7.91
CA MET A 1 -3.57 2.86 7.52
C MET A 1 -3.89 1.81 8.59
N THR A 2 -5.16 1.49 8.85
CA THR A 2 -5.52 0.39 9.77
C THR A 2 -5.47 -0.96 9.06
N GLY A 3 -5.39 -2.06 9.82
CA GLY A 3 -5.42 -3.40 9.22
C GLY A 3 -6.73 -3.72 8.51
N GLU A 4 -7.85 -3.18 8.96
CA GLU A 4 -9.14 -3.33 8.26
C GLU A 4 -9.14 -2.59 6.93
N GLN A 5 -8.66 -1.34 6.90
CA GLN A 5 -8.49 -0.59 5.66
C GLN A 5 -7.54 -1.30 4.68
N SER A 6 -6.46 -1.89 5.18
CA SER A 6 -5.51 -2.62 4.34
C SER A 6 -6.11 -3.85 3.66
N ARG A 7 -7.05 -4.54 4.32
CA ARG A 7 -7.78 -5.67 3.71
C ARG A 7 -8.69 -5.27 2.55
N THR A 8 -8.98 -3.97 2.40
CA THR A 8 -9.74 -3.43 1.27
C THR A 8 -8.85 -3.01 0.09
N LEU A 9 -7.52 -3.12 0.22
CA LEU A 9 -6.61 -2.86 -0.89
C LEU A 9 -6.71 -3.99 -1.91
N GLY A 10 -6.73 -3.61 -3.18
CA GLY A 10 -6.62 -4.50 -4.32
C GLY A 10 -5.30 -4.31 -5.06
N ILE A 11 -4.98 -5.27 -5.91
CA ILE A 11 -3.87 -5.14 -6.86
C ILE A 11 -4.09 -3.91 -7.74
N GLY A 12 -3.06 -3.09 -7.92
CA GLY A 12 -3.11 -1.84 -8.66
C GLY A 12 -3.37 -0.60 -7.79
N ASP A 13 -3.86 -0.76 -6.55
CA ASP A 13 -4.01 0.37 -5.64
C ASP A 13 -2.68 1.07 -5.39
N ARG A 14 -2.75 2.40 -5.30
CA ARG A 14 -1.60 3.25 -5.01
C ARG A 14 -1.55 3.58 -3.54
N VAL A 15 -0.36 3.47 -2.96
CA VAL A 15 -0.06 3.78 -1.57
C VAL A 15 1.18 4.65 -1.47
N CYS A 16 1.39 5.27 -0.32
CA CYS A 16 2.59 6.02 0.01
C CYS A 16 3.01 5.74 1.45
N TRP A 17 4.28 5.98 1.76
CA TRP A 17 4.81 5.87 3.10
C TRP A 17 4.79 7.22 3.81
N ARG A 18 4.17 7.29 5.00
CA ARG A 18 4.07 8.50 5.84
C ARG A 18 3.62 9.76 5.07
N ASN A 19 2.65 9.59 4.16
CA ASN A 19 2.13 10.63 3.28
C ASN A 19 3.17 11.30 2.34
N ASP A 20 4.32 10.66 2.09
CA ASP A 20 5.33 11.15 1.16
C ASP A 20 4.99 10.74 -0.30
N GLN A 21 4.66 11.73 -1.12
CA GLN A 21 4.32 11.54 -2.54
C GLN A 21 5.52 11.14 -3.41
N ALA A 22 6.75 11.34 -2.95
CA ALA A 22 7.94 10.81 -3.62
C ALA A 22 8.16 9.32 -3.31
N ASP A 23 7.52 8.81 -2.26
CA ASP A 23 7.67 7.46 -1.73
C ASP A 23 6.38 6.65 -1.90
N ARG A 24 5.98 6.52 -3.17
CA ARG A 24 4.76 5.82 -3.57
C ARG A 24 5.04 4.40 -4.03
N GLY A 25 4.03 3.56 -3.95
CA GLY A 25 4.07 2.20 -4.44
C GLY A 25 2.73 1.71 -4.97
N THR A 26 2.78 0.62 -5.72
CA THR A 26 1.61 -0.10 -6.22
C THR A 26 1.50 -1.43 -5.49
N VAL A 27 0.30 -1.77 -5.03
CA VAL A 27 0.00 -3.11 -4.53
C VAL A 27 0.07 -4.09 -5.72
N THR A 28 0.96 -5.07 -5.65
CA THR A 28 1.13 -6.09 -6.70
C THR A 28 0.52 -7.43 -6.32
N GLU A 29 0.36 -7.69 -5.03
CA GLU A 29 -0.24 -8.92 -4.52
C GLU A 29 -1.02 -8.66 -3.23
N THR A 30 -2.03 -9.48 -2.98
CA THR A 30 -2.84 -9.46 -1.76
C THR A 30 -3.07 -10.90 -1.29
N ASN A 31 -2.92 -11.16 0.00
CA ASN A 31 -3.27 -12.44 0.60
C ASN A 31 -3.92 -12.22 1.98
N TRP A 32 -4.22 -13.31 2.70
CA TRP A 32 -4.92 -13.22 3.99
C TRP A 32 -4.10 -12.51 5.09
N ALA A 33 -2.77 -12.54 4.99
CA ALA A 33 -1.86 -11.98 5.99
C ALA A 33 -1.49 -10.51 5.69
N GLY A 34 -1.48 -10.11 4.42
CA GLY A 34 -1.02 -8.79 4.03
C GLY A 34 -1.04 -8.53 2.54
N VAL A 35 -0.27 -7.52 2.15
CA VAL A 35 -0.09 -7.09 0.76
C VAL A 35 1.38 -7.06 0.39
N THR A 36 1.67 -7.23 -0.89
CA THR A 36 3.00 -6.96 -1.44
C THR A 36 2.94 -5.65 -2.22
N ILE A 37 3.84 -4.72 -1.89
CA ILE A 37 3.93 -3.40 -2.49
C ILE A 37 5.22 -3.32 -3.30
N LYS A 38 5.10 -2.97 -4.58
CA LYS A 38 6.22 -2.52 -5.38
C LYS A 38 6.31 -0.99 -5.27
N TRP A 39 7.28 -0.52 -4.49
CA TRP A 39 7.59 0.89 -4.39
C TRP A 39 8.24 1.40 -5.69
N ASP A 40 7.97 2.66 -6.05
CA ASP A 40 8.49 3.25 -7.29
C ASP A 40 10.00 3.50 -7.21
N ASN A 41 10.49 3.82 -6.01
CA ASN A 41 11.86 4.23 -5.71
C ASN A 41 12.61 3.23 -4.79
N ARG A 42 12.01 2.07 -4.49
CA ARG A 42 12.59 1.01 -3.64
C ARG A 42 12.31 -0.37 -4.22
N SER A 43 12.87 -1.39 -3.58
CA SER A 43 12.53 -2.79 -3.84
C SER A 43 11.10 -3.12 -3.41
N GLN A 44 10.61 -4.26 -3.87
CA GLN A 44 9.32 -4.82 -3.45
C GLN A 44 9.35 -5.22 -1.96
N GLN A 45 8.24 -5.02 -1.26
CA GLN A 45 8.12 -5.30 0.17
C GLN A 45 6.76 -5.95 0.47
N ALA A 46 6.78 -7.07 1.20
CA ALA A 46 5.58 -7.62 1.81
C ALA A 46 5.30 -6.90 3.14
N THR A 47 4.07 -6.48 3.36
CA THR A 47 3.62 -5.81 4.58
C THR A 47 2.38 -6.50 5.10
N GLN A 48 2.46 -6.97 6.35
CA GLN A 48 1.32 -7.60 7.01
C GLN A 48 0.26 -6.55 7.34
N HIS A 49 -1.02 -6.95 7.37
CA HIS A 49 -2.11 -6.01 7.63
C HIS A 49 -2.00 -5.30 8.99
N ASN A 50 -1.42 -5.95 10.01
CA ASN A 50 -1.16 -5.36 11.33
C ASN A 50 -0.01 -4.33 11.32
N ASP A 51 0.84 -4.30 10.29
CA ASP A 51 2.02 -3.44 10.19
C ASP A 51 1.81 -2.22 9.27
N MET A 52 0.57 -1.94 8.87
CA MET A 52 0.22 -0.89 7.90
C MET A 52 0.19 0.54 8.48
N GLY A 53 0.67 0.73 9.71
CA GLY A 53 0.57 2.00 10.45
C GLY A 53 1.19 3.19 9.72
N GLN A 54 2.26 2.96 8.95
CA GLN A 54 2.98 4.01 8.20
C GLN A 54 2.67 4.03 6.70
N VAL A 55 1.84 3.09 6.23
CA VAL A 55 1.37 3.07 4.83
C VAL A 55 0.04 3.79 4.75
N GLU A 56 -0.17 4.59 3.72
CA GLU A 56 -1.38 5.37 3.50
C GLU A 56 -1.85 5.21 2.04
N ARG A 57 -3.17 5.17 1.81
CA ARG A 57 -3.73 5.03 0.45
C ARG A 57 -3.60 6.37 -0.27
N VAL A 58 -3.10 6.35 -1.49
CA VAL A 58 -3.09 7.54 -2.35
C VAL A 58 -4.47 7.65 -3.00
N PRO A 59 -5.18 8.77 -2.87
CA PRO A 59 -6.47 8.96 -3.52
C PRO A 59 -6.32 8.82 -5.05
N VAL A 60 -7.16 7.96 -5.65
CA VAL A 60 -7.31 7.96 -7.10
C VAL A 60 -8.11 9.21 -7.43
N LYS A 61 -7.53 10.14 -8.18
CA LYS A 61 -8.31 11.27 -8.71
C LYS A 61 -9.37 10.70 -9.66
N PRO A 62 -10.67 10.98 -9.44
CA PRO A 62 -11.69 10.68 -10.44
C PRO A 62 -11.31 11.39 -11.75
N ILE A 63 -11.50 10.67 -12.86
CA ILE A 63 -11.27 11.16 -14.22
C ILE A 63 -12.45 12.05 -14.64
#